data_AF-A0A8B6Y070-F1
#
_entry.id   AF-A0A8B6Y070-F1
#
_cell.length_a   1.000
_cell.length_b   1.000
_cell.length_c   1.000
_cell.angle_alpha   90.00
_cell.angle_beta   90.00
_cell.angle_gamma   90.00
#
_symmetry.space_group_name_H-M   'P 1'
#
loop_
_entity.id
_entity.type
_entity.pdbx_description
1 polymer ?
#
loop_
_entity_poly.entity_id
_entity_poly.type
_entity_poly.pdbx_seq_one_letter_code
_entity_poly.pdbx_strand_id
1 'polypeptide(L)'
;MSDTRWSARIESVKPFAEHIPGLKILTSINHRNTVLQARDATLDVEVLNLKSLIDDLLLLRNNWDSILNECKLVAENLGMVSNDIFPEKKRSRKARFSDEEQNNKLGNTNAEFCFKRDVFYVLLDCVIGNMNRRFEAVKDREETFGVVWKYMTLDKDLLREKASSVCVKYSIDVFLDLIDELEHLKAIHASNLGIIQLSPFQLLNKLHELKLDSLFPNILVVLRIFCTLPVTIAQAERSFSTLATVKNVLLSTMCQDRLSNLGRLAIEAPLARKLDFDAVIELYASKKSRKAYFG
;
A
#
# COMPACT_ATOMS: atom_id res chain seq x y z
N MET A 1 -8.30 19.07 19.53
CA MET A 1 -7.96 18.32 18.29
C MET A 1 -8.59 19.08 17.15
N SER A 2 -7.80 19.75 16.31
CA SER A 2 -8.36 20.55 15.22
C SER A 2 -8.84 19.61 14.12
N ASP A 3 -10.13 19.65 13.82
CA ASP A 3 -10.68 19.04 12.62
C ASP A 3 -9.92 19.58 11.41
N THR A 4 -9.15 18.69 10.79
CA THR A 4 -8.48 19.03 9.55
C THR A 4 -9.54 19.25 8.47
N ARG A 5 -9.26 20.14 7.52
CA ARG A 5 -10.12 20.41 6.36
C ARG A 5 -10.47 19.15 5.55
N TRP A 6 -9.71 18.06 5.73
CA TRP A 6 -9.94 16.74 5.16
C TRP A 6 -10.97 15.91 5.95
N SER A 7 -10.98 15.96 7.28
CA SER A 7 -12.00 15.28 8.10
C SER A 7 -13.39 15.87 7.87
N ALA A 8 -13.50 17.19 7.73
CA ALA A 8 -14.77 17.85 7.39
C ALA A 8 -15.34 17.46 6.00
N ARG A 9 -14.47 17.17 5.01
CA ARG A 9 -14.90 16.67 3.68
C ARG A 9 -15.29 15.20 3.70
N ILE A 10 -14.60 14.38 4.48
CA ILE A 10 -14.98 12.99 4.70
C ILE A 10 -16.34 12.92 5.41
N GLU A 11 -16.58 13.74 6.43
CA GLU A 11 -17.85 13.75 7.15
C GLU A 11 -19.02 14.26 6.32
N SER A 12 -18.81 15.22 5.42
CA SER A 12 -19.86 15.67 4.50
C SER A 12 -20.15 14.70 3.37
N VAL A 13 -19.20 13.81 3.05
CA VAL A 13 -19.39 12.74 2.05
C VAL A 13 -19.87 11.45 2.70
N LYS A 14 -19.62 11.18 3.99
CA LYS A 14 -20.06 9.98 4.74
C LYS A 14 -21.56 9.66 4.57
N PRO A 15 -22.50 10.61 4.71
CA PRO A 15 -23.94 10.34 4.52
C PRO A 15 -24.26 9.94 3.08
N PHE A 16 -23.66 10.63 2.10
CA PHE A 16 -23.75 10.28 0.68
C PHE A 16 -23.05 8.96 0.35
N ALA A 17 -22.01 8.63 1.10
CA ALA A 17 -21.18 7.44 0.93
C ALA A 17 -21.86 6.17 1.46
N GLU A 18 -22.60 6.29 2.56
CA GLU A 18 -23.42 5.22 3.13
C GLU A 18 -24.62 4.87 2.26
N HIS A 19 -25.10 5.81 1.43
CA HIS A 19 -26.35 5.66 0.67
C HIS A 19 -26.15 5.49 -0.86
N ILE A 20 -24.92 5.55 -1.38
CA ILE A 20 -24.66 5.40 -2.83
C ILE A 20 -23.89 4.08 -3.09
N PRO A 21 -24.48 3.11 -3.82
CA PRO A 21 -23.83 1.84 -4.20
C PRO A 21 -22.55 2.00 -5.05
N GLY A 22 -22.29 3.20 -5.58
CA GLY A 22 -21.00 3.58 -6.20
C GLY A 22 -19.81 3.59 -5.23
N LEU A 23 -20.02 3.49 -3.92
CA LEU A 23 -18.94 3.33 -2.95
C LEU A 23 -18.40 1.91 -2.81
N LYS A 24 -19.01 0.87 -3.40
CA LYS A 24 -18.52 -0.51 -3.23
C LYS A 24 -17.02 -0.67 -3.53
N ILE A 25 -16.54 0.02 -4.57
CA ILE A 25 -15.12 0.07 -4.93
C ILE A 25 -14.30 0.71 -3.80
N LEU A 26 -14.73 1.88 -3.31
CA LEU A 26 -14.05 2.63 -2.25
C LEU A 26 -14.11 1.92 -0.90
N THR A 27 -15.23 1.26 -0.55
CA THR A 27 -15.37 0.47 0.67
C THR A 27 -14.51 -0.77 0.62
N SER A 28 -14.44 -1.47 -0.51
CA SER A 28 -13.55 -2.62 -0.67
C SER A 28 -12.09 -2.21 -0.52
N ILE A 29 -11.68 -1.10 -1.13
CA ILE A 29 -10.33 -0.53 -0.94
C ILE A 29 -10.10 -0.14 0.52
N ASN A 30 -11.07 0.52 1.16
CA ASN A 30 -10.94 0.98 2.54
C ASN A 30 -10.89 -0.18 3.55
N HIS A 31 -11.65 -1.25 3.35
CA HIS A 31 -11.60 -2.46 4.17
C HIS A 31 -10.21 -3.11 4.09
N ARG A 32 -9.63 -3.23 2.90
CA ARG A 32 -8.26 -3.77 2.77
C ARG A 32 -7.24 -2.83 3.40
N ASN A 33 -7.37 -1.52 3.21
CA ASN A 33 -6.47 -0.53 3.80
C ASN A 33 -6.51 -0.54 5.34
N THR A 34 -7.70 -0.66 5.94
CA THR A 34 -7.84 -0.76 7.41
C THR A 34 -7.23 -2.06 7.95
N VAL A 35 -7.39 -3.19 7.24
CA VAL A 35 -6.70 -4.44 7.60
C VAL A 35 -5.17 -4.32 7.51
N LEU A 36 -4.67 -3.66 6.47
CA LEU A 36 -3.23 -3.40 6.31
C LEU A 36 -2.67 -2.45 7.38
N GLN A 37 -3.48 -1.53 7.89
CA GLN A 37 -3.09 -0.59 8.94
C GLN A 37 -3.25 -1.15 10.36
N ALA A 38 -4.15 -2.11 10.57
CA ALA A 38 -4.47 -2.66 11.89
C ALA A 38 -3.50 -3.75 12.35
N ARG A 39 -2.71 -4.34 11.43
CA ARG A 39 -1.68 -5.33 11.74
C ARG A 39 -0.30 -4.74 11.48
N ASP A 40 0.71 -5.26 12.19
CA ASP A 40 2.10 -5.31 11.70
C ASP A 40 2.13 -6.30 10.51
N ALA A 41 1.37 -6.00 9.46
CA ALA A 41 1.21 -6.88 8.31
C ALA A 41 2.57 -7.00 7.62
N THR A 42 3.01 -8.23 7.40
CA THR A 42 4.18 -8.54 6.59
C THR A 42 3.80 -8.50 5.11
N LEU A 43 4.80 -8.24 4.24
CA LEU A 43 4.58 -7.99 2.81
C LEU A 43 3.89 -9.17 2.08
N ASP A 44 4.09 -10.40 2.55
CA ASP A 44 3.45 -11.62 2.04
C ASP A 44 1.91 -11.59 2.21
N VAL A 45 1.44 -11.15 3.38
CA VAL A 45 -0.01 -11.01 3.66
C VAL A 45 -0.61 -9.87 2.84
N GLU A 46 0.15 -8.80 2.61
CA GLU A 46 -0.29 -7.69 1.77
C GLU A 46 -0.50 -8.15 0.32
N VAL A 47 0.47 -8.85 -0.28
CA VAL A 47 0.34 -9.36 -1.65
C VAL A 47 -0.92 -10.21 -1.84
N LEU A 48 -1.29 -11.03 -0.85
CA LEU A 48 -2.52 -11.83 -0.89
C LEU A 48 -3.78 -10.95 -0.81
N ASN A 49 -3.81 -9.98 0.10
CA ASN A 49 -4.94 -9.05 0.23
C ASN A 49 -5.12 -8.19 -1.03
N LEU A 50 -4.02 -7.80 -1.68
CA LEU A 50 -4.04 -7.03 -2.92
C LEU A 50 -4.53 -7.85 -4.12
N LYS A 51 -4.09 -9.11 -4.23
CA LYS A 51 -4.63 -10.04 -5.24
C LYS A 51 -6.14 -10.20 -5.09
N SER A 52 -6.60 -10.49 -3.87
CA SER A 52 -8.03 -10.59 -3.57
C SER A 52 -8.78 -9.28 -3.88
N LEU A 53 -8.20 -8.11 -3.60
CA LEU A 53 -8.81 -6.82 -3.96
C LEU A 53 -8.94 -6.63 -5.48
N ILE A 54 -7.92 -7.01 -6.24
CA ILE A 54 -7.97 -6.94 -7.71
C ILE A 54 -9.05 -7.88 -8.24
N ASP A 55 -9.16 -9.09 -7.69
CA ASP A 55 -10.20 -10.05 -8.05
C ASP A 55 -11.61 -9.51 -7.72
N ASP A 56 -11.78 -8.88 -6.55
CA ASP A 56 -13.03 -8.21 -6.16
C ASP A 56 -13.40 -7.09 -7.15
N LEU A 57 -12.42 -6.30 -7.61
CA LEU A 57 -12.63 -5.24 -8.61
C LEU A 57 -12.95 -5.79 -10.00
N LEU A 58 -12.35 -6.92 -10.40
CA LEU A 58 -12.67 -7.61 -11.64
C LEU A 58 -14.08 -8.20 -11.61
N LEU A 59 -14.50 -8.75 -10.46
CA LEU A 59 -15.86 -9.25 -10.27
C LEU A 59 -16.88 -8.12 -10.37
N LEU A 60 -16.59 -6.96 -9.75
CA LEU A 60 -17.42 -5.76 -9.90
C LEU A 60 -17.50 -5.30 -11.36
N ARG A 61 -16.38 -5.32 -12.09
CA ARG A 61 -16.34 -4.97 -13.51
C ARG A 61 -17.21 -5.88 -14.36
N ASN A 62 -17.21 -7.19 -14.09
CA ASN A 62 -17.96 -8.15 -14.89
C ASN A 62 -19.47 -8.16 -14.54
N ASN A 63 -19.86 -7.70 -13.35
CA ASN A 63 -21.24 -7.73 -12.86
C ASN A 63 -21.95 -6.37 -12.98
N TRP A 64 -21.95 -5.77 -14.18
CA TRP A 64 -22.63 -4.50 -14.45
C TRP A 64 -24.13 -4.52 -14.10
N ASP A 65 -24.84 -5.56 -14.53
CA ASP A 65 -26.31 -5.62 -14.45
C ASP A 65 -26.79 -5.65 -12.99
N SER A 66 -26.03 -6.31 -12.11
CA SER A 66 -26.30 -6.34 -10.66
C SER A 66 -26.13 -4.94 -10.05
N ILE A 67 -25.04 -4.25 -10.38
CA ILE A 67 -24.75 -2.89 -9.90
C ILE A 67 -25.81 -1.91 -10.39
N LEU A 68 -26.24 -2.02 -11.65
CA LEU A 68 -27.27 -1.15 -12.20
C LEU A 68 -28.61 -1.35 -11.50
N ASN A 69 -29.01 -2.60 -11.22
CA ASN A 69 -30.25 -2.90 -10.50
C ASN A 69 -30.22 -2.38 -9.06
N GLU A 70 -29.11 -2.54 -8.35
CA GLU A 70 -28.95 -1.95 -7.01
C GLU A 70 -29.03 -0.43 -7.03
N CYS A 71 -28.37 0.23 -8.00
CA CYS A 71 -28.47 1.68 -8.18
C CYS A 71 -29.91 2.14 -8.42
N LYS A 72 -30.70 1.39 -9.20
CA LYS A 72 -32.11 1.67 -9.44
C LYS A 72 -32.94 1.56 -8.17
N LEU A 73 -32.78 0.46 -7.41
CA LEU A 73 -33.46 0.26 -6.13
C LEU A 73 -33.14 1.37 -5.11
N VAL A 74 -31.89 1.79 -5.05
CA VAL A 74 -31.46 2.89 -4.18
C VAL A 74 -32.09 4.21 -4.63
N ALA A 75 -32.10 4.51 -5.93
CA ALA A 75 -32.72 5.72 -6.47
C ALA A 75 -34.24 5.78 -6.17
N GLU A 76 -34.93 4.64 -6.29
CA GLU A 76 -36.34 4.49 -5.91
C GLU A 76 -36.56 4.77 -4.43
N ASN A 77 -35.71 4.21 -3.55
CA ASN A 77 -35.78 4.43 -2.10
C ASN A 77 -35.52 5.90 -1.69
N LEU A 78 -34.74 6.64 -2.48
CA LEU A 78 -34.47 8.07 -2.28
C LEU A 78 -35.57 8.98 -2.84
N GLY A 79 -36.63 8.42 -3.42
CA GLY A 79 -37.74 9.19 -4.00
C GLY A 79 -37.37 9.93 -5.29
N MET A 80 -36.26 9.55 -5.95
CA MET A 80 -35.91 10.06 -7.27
C MET A 80 -36.82 9.38 -8.30
N VAL A 81 -37.65 10.14 -9.01
CA VAL A 81 -38.46 9.62 -10.12
C VAL A 81 -37.51 9.18 -11.22
N SER A 82 -37.29 7.87 -11.32
CA SER A 82 -36.53 7.22 -12.38
C SER A 82 -37.27 7.36 -13.69
N ASN A 83 -37.06 8.48 -14.40
CA ASN A 83 -37.08 8.36 -15.84
C ASN A 83 -35.89 7.46 -16.19
N ASP A 84 -36.16 6.19 -16.49
CA ASP A 84 -35.21 5.11 -16.86
C ASP A 84 -34.30 5.41 -18.07
N ILE A 85 -34.13 6.69 -18.39
CA ILE A 85 -33.52 7.19 -19.61
C ILE A 85 -32.22 7.87 -19.21
N PHE A 86 -31.11 7.16 -19.43
CA PHE A 86 -29.80 7.80 -19.46
C PHE A 86 -29.88 9.01 -20.40
N PRO A 87 -29.47 10.22 -19.96
CA PRO A 87 -29.59 11.40 -20.78
C PRO A 87 -28.78 11.22 -22.06
N GLU A 88 -29.47 11.14 -23.20
CA GLU A 88 -28.82 11.07 -24.49
C GLU A 88 -28.01 12.34 -24.71
N LYS A 89 -26.69 12.19 -24.85
CA LYS A 89 -25.85 13.30 -25.34
C LYS A 89 -26.28 13.62 -26.77
N LYS A 90 -27.02 14.72 -26.95
CA LYS A 90 -27.23 15.32 -28.28
C LYS A 90 -25.87 15.63 -28.89
N ARG A 91 -25.39 14.79 -29.81
CA ARG A 91 -24.19 15.09 -30.59
C ARG A 91 -24.50 16.34 -31.42
N SER A 92 -23.72 17.41 -31.24
CA SER A 92 -23.76 18.56 -32.13
C SER A 92 -23.36 18.07 -33.54
N ARG A 93 -24.32 18.02 -34.45
CA ARG A 93 -24.04 17.73 -35.85
C ARG A 93 -23.35 18.95 -36.43
N LYS A 94 -22.07 18.84 -36.77
CA LYS A 94 -21.45 19.77 -37.72
C LYS A 94 -22.24 19.65 -39.03
N ALA A 95 -22.84 20.74 -39.49
CA ALA A 95 -23.51 20.79 -40.78
C ALA A 95 -22.51 20.36 -41.86
N ARG A 96 -22.79 19.27 -42.57
CA ARG A 96 -22.04 18.85 -43.75
C ARG A 96 -22.81 19.31 -44.99
N PHE A 97 -22.09 19.91 -45.93
CA PHE A 97 -22.60 20.23 -47.26
C PHE A 97 -22.65 18.95 -48.11
N SER A 98 -23.80 18.76 -48.79
CA SER A 98 -24.09 17.92 -49.97
C SER A 98 -23.99 16.38 -49.88
N ASP A 99 -25.15 15.74 -50.09
CA ASP A 99 -25.47 14.58 -50.94
C ASP A 99 -24.55 13.35 -51.02
N GLU A 100 -24.24 12.75 -49.88
CA GLU A 100 -24.02 11.30 -49.85
C GLU A 100 -24.91 10.66 -48.79
N GLU A 101 -26.03 10.10 -49.23
CA GLU A 101 -26.77 9.05 -48.52
C GLU A 101 -25.87 7.83 -48.34
N GLN A 102 -25.01 7.86 -47.33
CA GLN A 102 -24.42 6.66 -46.76
C GLN A 102 -24.85 6.56 -45.30
N ASN A 103 -26.03 5.98 -45.13
CA ASN A 103 -26.35 4.90 -44.20
C ASN A 103 -25.53 4.79 -42.89
N ASN A 104 -25.26 5.89 -42.20
CA ASN A 104 -24.65 5.91 -40.87
C ASN A 104 -25.71 5.78 -39.77
N LYS A 105 -26.71 4.91 -39.97
CA LYS A 105 -27.46 4.29 -38.87
C LYS A 105 -26.62 3.17 -38.27
N LEU A 106 -25.37 3.45 -37.90
CA LEU A 106 -24.63 2.54 -37.03
C LEU A 106 -25.09 2.80 -35.59
N GLY A 107 -26.22 2.16 -35.28
CA GLY A 107 -26.69 1.86 -33.93
C GLY A 107 -27.15 3.04 -33.09
N ASN A 108 -28.46 3.06 -32.80
CA ASN A 108 -28.92 3.43 -31.46
C ASN A 108 -28.08 2.64 -30.44
N THR A 109 -26.97 3.21 -29.98
CA THR A 109 -26.24 2.67 -28.85
C THR A 109 -26.96 3.24 -27.64
N ASN A 110 -27.77 2.41 -26.98
CA ASN A 110 -28.46 2.73 -25.72
C ASN A 110 -27.54 3.61 -24.86
N ALA A 111 -28.05 4.72 -24.35
CA ALA A 111 -27.25 5.65 -23.55
C ALA A 111 -26.64 4.95 -22.31
N GLU A 112 -27.29 3.88 -21.83
CA GLU A 112 -26.73 2.93 -20.86
C GLU A 112 -25.46 2.22 -21.35
N PHE A 113 -25.46 1.68 -22.58
CA PHE A 113 -24.30 1.01 -23.16
C PHE A 113 -23.13 1.99 -23.36
N CYS A 114 -23.42 3.24 -23.75
CA CYS A 114 -22.42 4.29 -23.82
C CYS A 114 -21.83 4.59 -22.45
N PHE A 115 -22.66 4.70 -21.39
CA PHE A 115 -22.18 4.91 -20.03
C PHE A 115 -21.35 3.73 -19.51
N LYS A 116 -21.81 2.50 -19.72
CA LYS A 116 -21.10 1.26 -19.36
C LYS A 116 -19.71 1.21 -19.99
N ARG A 117 -19.60 1.51 -21.29
CA ARG A 117 -18.32 1.49 -22.02
C ARG A 117 -17.43 2.67 -21.65
N ASP A 118 -17.95 3.89 -21.72
CA ASP A 118 -17.13 5.12 -21.71
C ASP A 118 -16.81 5.61 -20.29
N VAL A 119 -17.60 5.22 -19.29
CA VAL A 119 -17.42 5.66 -17.90
C VAL A 119 -17.07 4.49 -17.01
N PHE A 120 -17.92 3.46 -16.96
CA PHE A 120 -17.78 2.38 -15.99
C PHE A 120 -16.52 1.52 -16.23
N TYR A 121 -16.36 0.98 -17.45
CA TYR A 121 -15.17 0.19 -17.78
C TYR A 121 -13.90 1.02 -17.74
N VAL A 122 -13.91 2.24 -18.29
CA VAL A 122 -12.73 3.13 -18.26
C VAL A 122 -12.28 3.41 -16.83
N LEU A 123 -13.22 3.66 -15.91
CA LEU A 123 -12.88 3.94 -14.51
C LEU A 123 -12.33 2.70 -13.81
N LEU A 124 -13.00 1.55 -13.92
CA LEU A 124 -12.54 0.32 -13.27
C LEU A 124 -11.22 -0.19 -13.85
N ASP A 125 -11.05 -0.15 -15.17
CA ASP A 125 -9.80 -0.54 -15.82
C ASP A 125 -8.64 0.38 -15.43
N CYS A 126 -8.91 1.69 -15.30
CA CYS A 126 -7.92 2.64 -14.80
C CYS A 126 -7.53 2.34 -13.34
N VAL A 127 -8.51 2.06 -12.47
CA VAL A 127 -8.24 1.71 -11.06
C VAL A 127 -7.45 0.40 -10.99
N ILE A 128 -7.89 -0.66 -11.67
CA ILE A 128 -7.21 -1.97 -11.70
C ILE A 128 -5.79 -1.82 -12.25
N GLY A 129 -5.62 -1.09 -13.36
CA GLY A 129 -4.31 -0.83 -13.96
C GLY A 129 -3.36 -0.07 -13.04
N ASN A 130 -3.86 0.97 -12.35
CA ASN A 130 -3.08 1.72 -11.38
C ASN A 130 -2.70 0.89 -10.15
N MET A 131 -3.62 0.05 -9.66
CA MET A 131 -3.34 -0.86 -8.55
C MET A 131 -2.26 -1.86 -8.96
N ASN A 132 -2.41 -2.53 -10.10
CA ASN A 132 -1.40 -3.45 -10.63
C ASN A 132 -0.01 -2.78 -10.74
N ARG A 133 0.05 -1.60 -11.38
CA ARG A 133 1.31 -0.85 -11.54
C ARG A 133 1.93 -0.45 -10.20
N ARG A 134 1.13 0.00 -9.23
CA ARG A 134 1.63 0.44 -7.92
C ARG A 134 2.19 -0.72 -7.11
N PHE A 135 1.61 -1.91 -7.26
CA PHE A 135 1.95 -3.09 -6.45
C PHE A 135 2.88 -4.09 -7.15
N GLU A 136 3.24 -3.85 -8.41
CA GLU A 136 4.23 -4.64 -9.15
C GLU A 136 5.56 -4.74 -8.39
N ALA A 137 6.07 -3.61 -7.89
CA ALA A 137 7.31 -3.59 -7.10
C ALA A 137 7.21 -4.37 -5.78
N VAL A 138 6.00 -4.48 -5.19
CA VAL A 138 5.75 -5.26 -3.97
C VAL A 138 5.73 -6.75 -4.29
N LYS A 139 5.12 -7.13 -5.41
CA LYS A 139 5.11 -8.48 -5.93
C LYS A 139 6.52 -8.97 -6.27
N ASP A 140 7.32 -8.16 -6.95
CA ASP A 140 8.71 -8.50 -7.30
C ASP A 140 9.56 -8.74 -6.04
N ARG A 141 9.36 -7.94 -4.99
CA ARG A 141 10.03 -8.12 -3.70
C ARG A 141 9.60 -9.41 -3.02
N GLU A 142 8.29 -9.70 -2.99
CA GLU A 142 7.78 -10.95 -2.44
C GLU A 142 8.31 -12.17 -3.21
N GLU A 143 8.43 -12.10 -4.53
CA GLU A 143 8.98 -13.18 -5.35
C GLU A 143 10.49 -13.37 -5.15
N THR A 144 11.22 -12.27 -4.97
CA THR A 144 12.67 -12.28 -4.70
C THR A 144 12.96 -12.90 -3.33
N PHE A 145 12.28 -12.42 -2.29
CA PHE A 145 12.52 -12.86 -0.92
C PHE A 145 11.80 -14.17 -0.56
N GLY A 146 10.74 -14.52 -1.32
CA GLY A 146 9.88 -15.67 -1.09
C GLY A 146 10.57 -17.02 -1.04
N VAL A 147 11.78 -17.12 -1.58
CA VAL A 147 12.64 -18.31 -1.49
C VAL A 147 12.85 -18.74 -0.04
N VAL A 148 12.98 -17.76 0.87
CA VAL A 148 13.39 -18.00 2.27
C VAL A 148 12.27 -18.53 3.16
N TRP A 149 11.01 -18.50 2.72
CA TRP A 149 9.89 -19.12 3.46
C TRP A 149 9.00 -20.03 2.59
N LYS A 150 9.20 -20.07 1.27
CA LYS A 150 8.54 -21.01 0.33
C LYS A 150 9.46 -22.15 -0.11
N TYR A 151 10.63 -22.33 0.51
CA TYR A 151 11.61 -23.38 0.17
C TYR A 151 11.04 -24.82 0.23
N MET A 152 9.98 -25.05 1.01
CA MET A 152 9.30 -26.36 1.07
C MET A 152 8.56 -26.70 -0.22
N THR A 153 8.00 -25.69 -0.90
CA THR A 153 7.23 -25.86 -2.15
C THR A 153 8.06 -25.72 -3.42
N LEU A 154 9.29 -25.23 -3.30
CA LEU A 154 10.17 -24.97 -4.44
C LEU A 154 11.04 -26.19 -4.75
N ASP A 155 11.20 -26.46 -6.05
CA ASP A 155 12.15 -27.44 -6.55
C ASP A 155 13.60 -26.98 -6.30
N LYS A 156 14.54 -27.92 -6.22
CA LYS A 156 15.94 -27.65 -5.87
C LYS A 156 16.61 -26.71 -6.87
N ASP A 157 16.38 -26.90 -8.16
CA ASP A 157 17.00 -26.10 -9.21
C ASP A 157 16.46 -24.65 -9.20
N LEU A 158 15.15 -24.49 -9.03
CA LEU A 158 14.51 -23.18 -8.94
C LEU A 158 14.89 -22.43 -7.64
N LEU A 159 15.09 -23.17 -6.55
CA LEU A 159 15.57 -22.61 -5.29
C LEU A 159 16.98 -22.03 -5.46
N ARG A 160 17.87 -22.76 -6.13
CA ARG A 160 19.24 -22.31 -6.37
C ARG A 160 19.30 -21.07 -7.26
N GLU A 161 18.52 -21.04 -8.33
CA GLU A 161 18.45 -19.88 -9.24
C GLU A 161 17.97 -18.62 -8.50
N LYS A 162 16.86 -18.72 -7.76
CA LYS A 162 16.30 -17.57 -7.06
C LYS A 162 17.16 -17.14 -5.87
N ALA A 163 17.74 -18.07 -5.12
CA ALA A 163 18.68 -17.74 -4.04
C ALA A 163 19.92 -17.03 -4.60
N SER A 164 20.44 -17.47 -5.75
CA SER A 164 21.55 -16.78 -6.43
C SER A 164 21.18 -15.35 -6.82
N SER A 165 19.96 -15.12 -7.31
CA SER A 165 19.43 -13.79 -7.61
C SER A 165 19.39 -12.88 -6.36
N VAL A 166 19.01 -13.42 -5.20
CA VAL A 166 19.04 -12.69 -3.92
C VAL A 166 20.48 -12.32 -3.54
N CYS A 167 21.42 -13.26 -3.62
CA CYS A 167 22.83 -13.00 -3.28
C CYS A 167 23.46 -11.95 -4.20
N VAL A 168 23.11 -11.94 -5.49
CA VAL A 168 23.59 -10.91 -6.44
C VAL A 168 23.01 -9.53 -6.08
N LYS A 169 21.73 -9.48 -5.72
CA LYS A 169 21.03 -8.22 -5.41
C LYS A 169 21.41 -7.63 -4.05
N TYR A 170 21.75 -8.48 -3.08
CA TYR A 170 22.14 -8.12 -1.71
C TYR A 170 23.56 -8.60 -1.39
N SER A 171 24.50 -8.39 -2.31
CA SER A 171 25.89 -8.86 -2.23
C SER A 171 26.72 -8.27 -1.09
N ILE A 172 26.20 -7.24 -0.41
CA ILE A 172 26.81 -6.62 0.77
C ILE A 172 26.39 -7.36 2.05
N ASP A 173 25.16 -7.87 2.09
CA ASP A 173 24.53 -8.39 3.30
C ASP A 173 24.39 -9.93 3.30
N VAL A 174 24.48 -10.56 2.12
CA VAL A 174 24.14 -11.99 1.92
C VAL A 174 25.21 -12.68 1.08
N PHE A 175 25.71 -13.82 1.59
CA PHE A 175 26.73 -14.62 0.91
C PHE A 175 26.15 -15.84 0.17
N LEU A 176 26.96 -16.49 -0.68
CA LEU A 176 26.56 -17.68 -1.46
C LEU A 176 26.17 -18.87 -0.57
N ASP A 177 26.68 -18.91 0.66
CA ASP A 177 26.34 -19.91 1.69
C ASP A 177 24.84 -19.95 2.01
N LEU A 178 24.06 -18.92 1.61
CA LEU A 178 22.60 -18.91 1.70
C LEU A 178 21.98 -20.15 1.03
N ILE A 179 22.54 -20.64 -0.08
CA ILE A 179 22.00 -21.79 -0.81
C ILE A 179 22.09 -23.05 0.06
N ASP A 180 23.28 -23.30 0.63
CA ASP A 180 23.53 -24.45 1.49
C ASP A 180 22.74 -24.35 2.81
N GLU A 181 22.65 -23.14 3.38
CA GLU A 181 21.81 -22.86 4.55
C GLU A 181 20.33 -23.19 4.28
N LEU A 182 19.78 -22.84 3.10
CA LEU A 182 18.39 -23.13 2.74
C LEU A 182 18.14 -24.62 2.54
N GLU A 183 19.10 -25.36 1.97
CA GLU A 183 18.99 -26.82 1.84
C GLU A 183 19.01 -27.51 3.20
N HIS A 184 19.91 -27.09 4.09
CA HIS A 184 19.96 -27.59 5.47
C HIS A 184 18.67 -27.23 6.23
N LEU A 185 18.18 -26.00 6.09
CA LEU A 185 16.97 -25.56 6.73
C LEU A 185 15.75 -26.33 6.20
N LYS A 186 15.68 -26.67 4.91
CA LYS A 186 14.66 -27.55 4.32
C LYS A 186 14.68 -28.95 4.94
N ALA A 187 15.86 -29.53 5.15
CA ALA A 187 16.00 -30.84 5.80
C ALA A 187 15.58 -30.82 7.28
N ILE A 188 15.92 -29.74 7.99
CA ILE A 188 15.63 -29.59 9.43
C ILE A 188 14.17 -29.20 9.68
N HIS A 189 13.54 -28.46 8.76
CA HIS A 189 12.18 -27.95 8.93
C HIS A 189 11.16 -29.07 9.15
N ALA A 190 11.23 -30.13 8.34
CA ALA A 190 10.34 -31.29 8.45
C ALA A 190 10.43 -31.97 9.83
N SER A 191 11.60 -31.93 10.47
CA SER A 191 11.85 -32.60 11.75
C SER A 191 11.58 -31.69 12.97
N ASN A 192 11.84 -30.38 12.85
CA ASN A 192 11.89 -29.47 14.01
C ASN A 192 10.81 -28.37 14.00
N LEU A 193 10.26 -28.00 12.83
CA LEU A 193 9.33 -26.88 12.67
C LEU A 193 7.92 -27.32 12.25
N GLY A 194 7.77 -28.59 11.84
CA GLY A 194 6.50 -29.21 11.47
C GLY A 194 6.22 -29.16 9.96
N ILE A 195 5.03 -29.60 9.55
CA ILE A 195 4.59 -29.66 8.14
C ILE A 195 3.99 -28.31 7.67
N ILE A 196 3.74 -27.39 8.60
CA ILE A 196 2.99 -26.15 8.34
C ILE A 196 3.95 -25.05 7.90
N GLN A 197 3.63 -24.42 6.76
CA GLN A 197 4.35 -23.25 6.28
C GLN A 197 4.15 -22.07 7.25
N LEU A 198 5.23 -21.62 7.90
CA LEU A 198 5.22 -20.49 8.82
C LEU A 198 5.34 -19.16 8.08
N SER A 199 4.74 -18.10 8.63
CA SER A 199 4.96 -16.74 8.11
C SER A 199 6.41 -16.31 8.31
N PRO A 200 6.94 -15.37 7.52
CA PRO A 200 8.33 -14.91 7.63
C PRO A 200 8.70 -14.43 9.04
N PHE A 201 7.77 -13.73 9.70
CA PHE A 201 7.95 -13.26 11.06
C PHE A 201 7.90 -14.40 12.10
N GLN A 202 7.01 -15.37 11.93
CA GLN A 202 6.96 -16.55 12.80
C GLN A 202 8.20 -17.43 12.64
N LEU A 203 8.70 -17.59 11.43
CA LEU A 203 9.94 -18.30 11.14
C LEU A 203 11.13 -17.61 11.83
N LEU A 204 11.22 -16.28 11.74
CA LEU A 204 12.27 -15.51 12.42
C LEU A 204 12.24 -15.72 13.94
N ASN A 205 11.05 -15.64 14.57
CA ASN A 205 10.92 -15.84 16.01
C ASN A 205 11.26 -17.28 16.42
N LYS A 206 10.85 -18.28 15.64
CA LYS A 206 11.16 -19.69 15.92
C LYS A 206 12.65 -20.00 15.82
N LEU A 207 13.34 -19.44 14.83
CA LEU A 207 14.79 -19.61 14.69
C LEU A 207 15.53 -19.01 15.89
N HIS A 208 15.05 -17.87 16.39
CA HIS A 208 15.62 -17.21 17.58
C HIS A 208 15.31 -17.96 18.88
N GLU A 209 14.09 -18.49 19.04
CA GLU A 209 13.72 -19.36 20.18
C GLU A 209 14.60 -20.61 20.26
N LEU A 210 14.91 -21.22 19.11
CA LEU A 210 15.74 -22.41 19.01
C LEU A 210 17.25 -22.11 19.06
N LYS A 211 17.65 -20.83 19.19
CA LYS A 211 19.05 -20.36 19.19
C LYS A 211 19.85 -20.84 17.97
N LEU A 212 19.22 -20.87 16.80
CA LEU A 212 19.85 -21.30 15.54
C LEU A 212 20.60 -20.17 14.84
N ASP A 213 20.85 -19.06 15.55
CA ASP A 213 21.47 -17.85 14.99
C ASP A 213 22.87 -18.08 14.42
N SER A 214 23.62 -19.03 14.98
CA SER A 214 24.95 -19.40 14.49
C SER A 214 24.91 -20.34 13.29
N LEU A 215 23.80 -21.04 13.04
CA LEU A 215 23.69 -22.03 11.97
C LEU A 215 23.14 -21.44 10.68
N PHE A 216 22.31 -20.40 10.77
CA PHE A 216 21.66 -19.78 9.62
C PHE A 216 21.78 -18.24 9.61
N PRO A 217 23.00 -17.69 9.66
CA PRO A 217 23.21 -16.25 9.72
C PRO A 217 22.66 -15.52 8.48
N ASN A 218 22.84 -16.07 7.27
CA ASN A 218 22.38 -15.42 6.05
C ASN A 218 20.85 -15.42 5.97
N ILE A 219 20.19 -16.54 6.33
CA ILE A 219 18.73 -16.62 6.37
C ILE A 219 18.14 -15.59 7.34
N LEU A 220 18.75 -15.43 8.53
CA LEU A 220 18.29 -14.43 9.50
C LEU A 220 18.43 -12.99 8.98
N VAL A 221 19.53 -12.68 8.31
CA VAL A 221 19.73 -11.36 7.70
C VAL A 221 18.65 -11.11 6.64
N VAL A 222 18.40 -12.08 5.75
CA VAL A 222 17.38 -11.94 4.71
C VAL A 222 15.97 -11.79 5.31
N LEU A 223 15.62 -12.59 6.32
CA LEU A 223 14.33 -12.47 7.02
C LEU A 223 14.17 -11.13 7.73
N ARG A 224 15.23 -10.60 8.35
CA ARG A 224 15.23 -9.28 8.99
C ARG A 224 15.07 -8.15 7.96
N ILE A 225 15.80 -8.22 6.85
CA ILE A 225 15.64 -7.26 5.75
C ILE A 225 14.19 -7.28 5.28
N PHE A 226 13.61 -8.46 5.05
CA PHE A 226 12.22 -8.56 4.60
C PHE A 226 11.21 -8.02 5.63
N CYS A 227 11.33 -8.39 6.90
CA CYS A 227 10.41 -7.95 7.96
C CYS A 227 10.51 -6.44 8.26
N THR A 228 11.62 -5.80 7.88
CA THR A 228 11.82 -4.35 8.05
C THR A 228 11.43 -3.55 6.80
N LEU A 229 11.08 -4.20 5.69
CA LEU A 229 10.57 -3.50 4.52
C LEU A 229 9.20 -2.89 4.86
N PRO A 230 9.03 -1.57 4.66
CA PRO A 230 7.75 -0.94 4.91
C PRO A 230 6.71 -1.45 3.91
N VAL A 231 5.64 -2.04 4.44
CA VAL A 231 4.50 -2.56 3.68
C VAL A 231 3.69 -1.41 3.07
N THR A 232 3.60 -0.26 3.76
CA THR A 232 2.85 0.89 3.25
C THR A 232 3.63 2.20 3.32
N ILE A 233 3.37 3.08 2.34
CA ILE A 233 3.85 4.47 2.34
C ILE A 233 3.12 5.29 3.42
N ALA A 234 2.03 4.78 4.02
CA ALA A 234 1.23 5.50 5.02
C ALA A 234 2.05 5.95 6.25
N GLN A 235 3.07 5.20 6.66
CA GLN A 235 3.98 5.66 7.71
C GLN A 235 4.83 6.85 7.25
N ALA A 236 5.34 6.82 6.01
CA ALA A 236 6.04 7.95 5.42
C ALA A 236 5.11 9.15 5.24
N GLU A 237 3.86 8.96 4.79
CA GLU A 237 2.84 10.01 4.66
C GLU A 237 2.49 10.65 6.02
N ARG A 238 2.38 9.84 7.09
CA ARG A 238 2.20 10.35 8.46
C ARG A 238 3.41 11.19 8.90
N SER A 239 4.63 10.73 8.61
CA SER A 239 5.86 11.50 8.87
C SER A 239 5.93 12.80 8.05
N PHE A 240 5.48 12.79 6.80
CA PHE A 240 5.41 14.00 5.97
C PHE A 240 4.29 14.95 6.40
N SER A 241 3.17 14.43 6.92
CA SER A 241 2.08 15.24 7.47
C SER A 241 2.50 15.98 8.75
N THR A 242 3.22 15.29 9.63
CA THR A 242 3.82 15.94 10.82
C THR A 242 4.89 16.95 10.41
N LEU A 243 5.74 16.63 9.43
CA LEU A 243 6.72 17.56 8.89
C LEU A 243 6.07 18.80 8.24
N ALA A 244 4.97 18.62 7.52
CA ALA A 244 4.19 19.71 6.95
C ALA A 244 3.61 20.60 8.05
N THR A 245 3.18 20.02 9.18
CA THR A 245 2.76 20.78 10.36
C THR A 245 3.91 21.57 10.96
N VAL A 246 5.08 20.94 11.16
CA VAL A 246 6.30 21.62 11.64
C VAL A 246 6.69 22.80 10.72
N LYS A 247 6.55 22.63 9.40
CA LYS A 247 6.86 23.65 8.40
C LYS A 247 5.81 24.77 8.36
N ASN A 248 4.52 24.43 8.40
CA ASN A 248 3.41 25.37 8.27
C ASN A 248 3.15 26.17 9.55
N VAL A 249 3.23 25.54 10.73
CA VAL A 249 3.01 26.20 12.02
C VAL A 249 4.05 27.29 12.27
N LEU A 250 5.28 27.10 11.78
CA LEU A 250 6.37 28.03 12.04
C LEU A 250 6.58 29.10 10.96
N LEU A 251 5.96 29.00 9.78
CA LEU A 251 6.18 29.89 8.62
C LEU A 251 7.65 30.33 8.42
N SER A 252 8.60 29.51 8.88
CA SER A 252 9.98 29.94 9.06
C SER A 252 10.80 29.52 7.85
N THR A 253 11.51 30.45 7.24
CA THR A 253 12.66 30.18 6.37
C THR A 253 13.76 29.52 7.22
N MET A 254 13.66 28.21 7.43
CA MET A 254 14.63 27.44 8.22
C MET A 254 15.58 26.66 7.33
N CYS A 255 16.85 26.58 7.73
CA CYS A 255 17.85 25.73 7.08
C CYS A 255 17.50 24.24 7.21
N GLN A 256 17.92 23.44 6.23
CA GLN A 256 17.59 22.02 6.13
C GLN A 256 17.99 21.21 7.38
N ASP A 257 19.13 21.54 7.98
CA ASP A 257 19.62 20.84 9.19
C ASP A 257 18.68 21.03 10.38
N ARG A 258 18.17 22.25 10.58
CA ARG A 258 17.23 22.55 11.66
C ARG A 258 15.90 21.82 11.44
N LEU A 259 15.43 21.76 10.19
CA LEU A 259 14.21 21.03 9.83
C LEU A 259 14.37 19.52 10.06
N SER A 260 15.51 18.94 9.66
CA SER A 260 15.77 17.52 9.85
C SER A 260 15.81 17.14 11.34
N ASN A 261 16.49 17.94 12.16
CA ASN A 261 16.58 17.71 13.60
C ASN A 261 15.21 17.86 14.31
N LEU A 262 14.43 18.88 13.94
CA LEU A 262 13.09 19.07 14.51
C LEU A 262 12.11 17.98 14.04
N GLY A 263 12.24 17.53 12.79
CA GLY A 263 11.51 16.38 12.26
C GLY A 263 11.81 15.09 13.03
N ARG A 264 13.09 14.82 13.33
CA ARG A 264 13.50 13.68 14.18
C ARG A 264 12.89 13.75 15.57
N LEU A 265 12.92 14.92 16.22
CA LEU A 265 12.29 15.12 17.53
C LEU A 265 10.76 14.94 17.50
N ALA A 266 10.11 15.33 16.41
CA ALA A 266 8.66 15.19 16.26
C ALA A 266 8.25 13.73 16.00
N ILE A 267 9.02 12.99 15.19
CA ILE A 267 8.80 11.55 14.94
C ILE A 267 9.03 10.78 16.25
N GLU A 268 10.13 11.06 16.93
CA GLU A 268 10.51 10.41 18.19
C GLU A 268 9.96 11.13 19.43
N ALA A 269 8.84 11.85 19.29
CA ALA A 269 8.24 12.59 20.40
C ALA A 269 8.01 11.75 21.68
N PRO A 270 7.61 10.46 21.60
CA PRO A 270 7.50 9.61 22.80
C PRO A 270 8.83 9.41 23.53
N LEU A 271 9.95 9.32 22.81
CA LEU A 271 11.29 9.20 23.39
C LEU A 271 11.79 10.56 23.88
N ALA A 272 11.59 11.62 23.09
CA ALA A 272 12.01 12.98 23.44
C ALA A 272 11.35 13.48 24.74
N ARG A 273 10.11 13.07 25.02
CA ARG A 273 9.42 13.40 26.28
C ARG A 273 10.01 12.72 27.52
N LYS A 274 10.74 11.61 27.36
CA LYS A 274 11.43 10.92 28.46
C LYS A 274 12.78 11.56 28.81
N LEU A 275 13.19 12.55 28.02
CA LEU A 275 14.49 13.18 28.15
C LEU A 275 14.41 14.27 29.23
N ASP A 276 15.41 14.31 30.10
CA ASP A 276 15.50 15.34 31.14
C ASP A 276 15.95 16.67 30.52
N PHE A 277 15.06 17.66 30.52
CA PHE A 277 15.34 18.97 29.93
C PHE A 277 16.37 19.75 30.75
N ASP A 278 16.43 19.55 32.07
CA ASP A 278 17.35 20.30 32.93
C ASP A 278 18.79 19.88 32.65
N ALA A 279 19.05 18.57 32.54
CA ALA A 279 20.34 18.04 32.11
C ALA A 279 20.76 18.53 30.72
N VAL A 280 19.82 18.67 29.78
CA VAL A 280 20.11 19.20 28.44
C VAL A 280 20.48 20.68 28.49
N ILE A 281 19.78 21.47 29.31
CA ILE A 281 20.05 22.90 29.48
C ILE A 281 21.44 23.10 30.09
N GLU A 282 21.80 22.33 31.11
CA GLU A 282 23.13 22.36 31.72
C GLU A 282 24.24 21.95 30.73
N LEU A 283 24.03 20.89 29.95
CA LEU A 283 24.96 20.46 28.91
C LEU A 283 25.12 21.52 27.81
N TYR A 284 24.03 22.20 27.44
CA TYR A 284 24.08 23.29 26.46
C TYR A 284 24.81 24.52 27.03
N ALA A 285 24.50 24.91 28.27
CA ALA A 285 25.15 26.03 28.96
C ALA A 285 26.66 25.79 29.11
N SER A 286 27.06 24.60 29.54
CA SER A 286 28.49 24.24 29.69
C SER A 286 29.24 24.27 28.35
N LYS A 287 28.62 23.84 27.24
CA LYS A 287 29.22 23.93 25.89
C LYS A 287 29.30 25.37 25.37
N LYS A 288 28.33 26.23 25.68
CA LYS A 288 28.31 27.64 25.23
C LYS A 288 29.21 28.54 26.06
N SER A 289 29.46 28.20 27.33
CA SER A 289 30.33 28.95 28.25
C SER A 289 31.80 29.03 27.78
N ARG A 290 32.26 28.12 26.91
CA ARG A 290 33.65 28.11 26.39
C ARG A 290 33.96 29.19 25.35
N LYS A 291 33.10 30.18 25.12
CA LYS A 291 33.30 31.28 24.16
C LYS A 291 33.53 32.67 24.79
N ALA A 292 33.84 32.76 26.08
CA ALA A 292 34.23 34.03 26.70
C ALA A 292 35.61 33.93 27.36
N TYR A 293 36.67 33.88 26.56
CA TYR A 293 37.97 34.41 26.96
C TYR A 293 38.10 35.78 26.28
N PHE A 294 37.78 36.84 27.02
CA PHE A 294 38.21 38.19 26.68
C PHE A 294 39.57 38.38 27.37
N GLY A 295 40.64 38.32 26.59
CA GLY A 295 41.95 38.86 26.97
C GLY A 295 42.02 40.33 26.60
#